data_AF-A0A7W0HUA2-F1
#
_entry.id   AF-A0A7W0HUA2-F1
#
_cell.length_a   1.000
_cell.length_b   1.000
_cell.length_c   1.000
_cell.angle_alpha   90.00
_cell.angle_beta   90.00
_cell.angle_gamma   90.00
#
_symmetry.space_group_name_H-M   'P 1'
#
loop_
_entity.id
_entity.type
_entity.pdbx_description
1 polymer ?
#
loop_
_entity_poly.entity_id
_entity_poly.type
_entity_poly.pdbx_seq_one_letter_code
_entity_poly.pdbx_strand_id
1 'polypeptide(L)'
;MNAMKRSVLSVSRAAGRLTSAGRVLPSFLIVGAQRCGTTSLYRALAQHPLLAKPVMHKGVHYFDAAYDRGLDWYRGHFPLTVGSALLKRRYGTRPQAFESSPYYLFHPLAGERIVRDLPGVKLIVLVRDPVERAFSAHAHELARGFETESNFEYAIELEDKRLAGAEERLRAEPYSLHHSHRHHAYLARGRYAEQLDRLEPLFGRDRIHVIDSHRFFSQPERVYERLLEFLGVPRMDDPVFERHNGRPRPHPMPETLRQSLLDHFEVYDTQLVPWLDGDPSWR
;
A
#
# COMPACT_ATOMS: atom_id res chain seq x y z
N MET A 1 21.70 10.86 15.65
CA MET A 1 20.28 10.45 15.83
C MET A 1 19.93 9.00 15.41
N ASN A 2 20.84 8.18 14.86
CA ASN A 2 20.49 6.86 14.29
C ASN A 2 20.69 5.62 15.18
N ALA A 3 21.61 5.65 16.16
CA ALA A 3 21.87 4.49 17.01
C ALA A 3 20.73 4.25 18.03
N MET A 4 20.27 5.30 18.71
CA MET A 4 19.21 5.23 19.72
C MET A 4 17.86 4.80 19.13
N LYS A 5 17.49 5.28 17.93
CA LYS A 5 16.30 4.79 17.21
C LYS A 5 16.43 3.31 16.84
N ARG A 6 17.60 2.84 16.42
CA ARG A 6 17.85 1.43 16.10
C ARG A 6 17.77 0.53 17.33
N SER A 7 18.30 0.96 18.48
CA SER A 7 18.22 0.21 19.75
C SER A 7 16.80 0.16 20.31
N VAL A 8 16.04 1.27 20.24
CA VAL A 8 14.62 1.28 20.62
C VAL A 8 13.81 0.37 19.69
N LEU A 9 14.11 0.36 18.38
CA LEU A 9 13.48 -0.54 17.43
C LEU A 9 13.84 -2.01 17.68
N SER A 10 15.09 -2.34 18.05
CA SER A 10 15.50 -3.73 18.31
C SER A 10 14.89 -4.28 19.60
N VAL A 11 14.89 -3.49 20.68
CA VAL A 11 14.25 -3.86 21.96
C VAL A 11 12.73 -3.97 21.81
N SER A 12 12.11 -3.03 21.09
CA SER A 12 10.68 -3.10 20.77
C SER A 12 10.32 -4.31 19.92
N ARG A 13 11.17 -4.72 18.97
CA ARG A 13 10.98 -5.92 18.14
C ARG A 13 11.13 -7.22 18.96
N ALA A 14 12.10 -7.27 19.88
CA ALA A 14 12.28 -8.40 20.78
C ALA A 14 11.10 -8.53 21.75
N ALA A 15 10.68 -7.42 22.37
CA ALA A 15 9.49 -7.38 23.23
C ALA A 15 8.19 -7.67 22.46
N GLY A 16 8.08 -7.21 21.21
CA GLY A 16 6.97 -7.49 20.30
C GLY A 16 6.81 -8.98 20.03
N ARG A 17 7.92 -9.70 19.79
CA ARG A 17 7.93 -11.16 19.64
C ARG A 17 7.51 -11.88 20.92
N LEU A 18 8.05 -11.47 22.07
CA LEU A 18 7.70 -12.06 23.38
C LEU A 18 6.22 -11.89 23.75
N THR A 19 5.57 -10.85 23.22
CA THR A 19 4.15 -10.56 23.46
C THR A 19 3.25 -10.96 22.28
N SER A 20 3.79 -11.63 21.26
CA SER A 20 3.07 -11.93 20.01
C SER A 20 1.77 -12.69 20.25
N ALA A 21 1.75 -13.73 21.09
CA ALA A 21 0.55 -14.51 21.43
C ALA A 21 -0.60 -13.66 22.01
N GLY A 22 -0.28 -12.52 22.63
CA GLY A 22 -1.25 -11.58 23.20
C GLY A 22 -1.58 -10.40 22.31
N ARG A 23 -1.19 -10.40 21.03
CA ARG A 23 -1.41 -9.29 20.07
C ARG A 23 -2.40 -9.68 18.98
N VAL A 24 -3.13 -8.69 18.47
CA VAL A 24 -4.05 -8.89 17.35
C VAL A 24 -3.30 -8.97 16.02
N LEU A 25 -3.89 -9.61 15.02
CA LEU A 25 -3.48 -9.50 13.62
C LEU A 25 -4.41 -8.51 12.89
N PRO A 26 -3.93 -7.89 11.79
CA PRO A 26 -4.76 -6.97 11.03
C PRO A 26 -5.92 -7.70 10.33
N SER A 27 -7.09 -7.07 10.31
CA SER A 27 -8.27 -7.54 9.58
C SER A 27 -8.36 -6.94 8.17
N PHE A 28 -7.58 -5.90 7.88
CA PHE A 28 -7.44 -5.35 6.55
C PHE A 28 -6.06 -4.74 6.29
N LEU A 29 -5.70 -4.63 5.01
CA LEU A 29 -4.40 -4.11 4.56
C LEU A 29 -4.59 -3.06 3.47
N ILE A 30 -3.89 -1.93 3.57
CA ILE A 30 -3.73 -1.00 2.45
C ILE A 30 -2.50 -1.45 1.63
N VAL A 31 -2.75 -2.25 0.60
CA VAL A 31 -1.70 -2.99 -0.13
C VAL A 31 -1.07 -2.19 -1.27
N GLY A 32 -1.70 -1.10 -1.68
CA GLY A 32 -1.22 -0.31 -2.80
C GLY A 32 -2.12 0.87 -3.14
N ALA A 33 -1.84 1.57 -4.23
CA ALA A 33 -0.58 1.51 -4.97
C ALA A 33 0.41 2.57 -4.45
N GLN A 34 1.70 2.36 -4.72
CA GLN A 34 2.74 3.31 -4.34
C GLN A 34 2.46 4.68 -4.97
N ARG A 35 2.62 5.76 -4.20
CA ARG A 35 2.34 7.15 -4.62
C ARG A 35 0.86 7.48 -4.86
N CYS A 36 -0.10 6.61 -4.56
CA CYS A 36 -1.54 6.89 -4.72
C CYS A 36 -2.23 7.44 -3.46
N GLY A 37 -1.51 8.16 -2.59
CA GLY A 37 -2.15 8.75 -1.40
C GLY A 37 -2.36 7.79 -0.21
N THR A 38 -1.80 6.57 -0.23
CA THR A 38 -1.93 5.57 0.85
C THR A 38 -1.54 6.09 2.24
N THR A 39 -0.62 7.06 2.33
CA THR A 39 -0.22 7.66 3.61
C THR A 39 -1.26 8.61 4.15
N SER A 40 -1.94 9.37 3.29
CA SER A 40 -3.08 10.21 3.68
C SER A 40 -4.22 9.35 4.19
N LEU A 41 -4.61 8.30 3.44
CA LEU A 41 -5.64 7.38 3.90
C LEU A 41 -5.28 6.68 5.22
N TYR A 42 -4.05 6.18 5.34
CA TYR A 42 -3.56 5.58 6.59
C TYR A 42 -3.70 6.52 7.78
N ARG A 43 -3.42 7.81 7.61
CA ARG A 43 -3.53 8.82 8.68
C ARG A 43 -4.98 9.18 8.99
N ALA A 44 -5.86 9.23 8.00
CA ALA A 44 -7.29 9.40 8.22
C ALA A 44 -7.87 8.23 9.03
N LEU A 45 -7.60 6.99 8.61
CA LEU A 45 -8.07 5.79 9.33
C LEU A 45 -7.47 5.69 10.75
N ALA A 46 -6.21 6.10 10.93
CA ALA A 46 -5.56 6.07 12.25
C ALA A 46 -6.19 7.01 13.28
N GLN A 47 -7.02 7.97 12.87
CA GLN A 47 -7.78 8.84 13.77
C GLN A 47 -9.04 8.13 14.31
N HIS A 48 -9.51 7.07 13.66
CA HIS A 48 -10.72 6.37 14.06
C HIS A 48 -10.47 5.50 15.32
N PRO A 49 -11.27 5.65 16.40
CA PRO A 49 -11.00 4.97 17.68
C PRO A 49 -11.08 3.43 17.61
N LEU A 50 -11.78 2.90 16.59
CA LEU A 50 -11.89 1.47 16.34
C LEU A 50 -10.87 0.92 15.31
N LEU A 51 -10.01 1.76 14.72
CA LEU A 51 -9.03 1.33 13.73
C LEU A 51 -7.61 1.44 14.27
N ALA A 52 -7.02 0.29 14.57
CA ALA A 52 -5.76 0.19 15.28
C ALA A 52 -4.59 0.02 14.31
N LYS A 53 -3.80 1.08 14.13
CA LYS A 53 -2.56 1.06 13.32
C LYS A 53 -1.41 0.29 14.03
N PRO A 54 -0.33 -0.07 13.32
CA PRO A 54 0.85 -0.64 13.95
C PRO A 54 1.46 0.33 14.98
N VAL A 55 2.02 -0.24 16.06
CA VAL A 55 2.51 0.52 17.22
C VAL A 55 3.68 1.43 16.85
N MET A 56 4.55 0.96 15.94
CA MET A 56 5.83 1.61 15.67
C MET A 56 5.78 2.58 14.48
N HIS A 57 5.43 2.09 13.29
CA HIS A 57 5.44 2.87 12.07
C HIS A 57 4.52 2.25 11.01
N LYS A 58 4.13 3.08 10.04
CA LYS A 58 3.49 2.64 8.81
C LYS A 58 4.50 1.83 7.97
N GLY A 59 4.02 0.76 7.33
CA GLY A 59 4.81 -0.04 6.41
C GLY A 59 5.63 -1.09 7.14
N VAL A 60 4.99 -2.18 7.57
CA VAL A 60 5.70 -3.27 8.27
C VAL A 60 6.56 -4.07 7.28
N HIS A 61 6.17 -4.10 6.01
CA HIS A 61 6.90 -4.78 4.94
C HIS A 61 7.16 -6.27 5.25
N TYR A 62 6.15 -6.95 5.83
CA TYR A 62 6.23 -8.37 6.18
C TYR A 62 6.05 -9.24 4.94
N PHE A 63 5.00 -9.02 4.16
CA PHE A 63 4.66 -9.88 3.02
C PHE A 63 5.55 -9.69 1.78
N ASP A 64 6.42 -8.67 1.78
CA ASP A 64 7.41 -8.41 0.73
C ASP A 64 8.85 -8.65 1.20
N ALA A 65 9.32 -7.98 2.26
CA ALA A 65 10.75 -7.87 2.58
C ALA A 65 11.20 -8.53 3.88
N ALA A 66 10.27 -8.87 4.78
CA ALA A 66 10.57 -9.41 6.11
C ALA A 66 9.83 -10.72 6.38
N TYR A 67 9.45 -11.44 5.33
CA TYR A 67 8.63 -12.65 5.43
C TYR A 67 9.37 -13.79 6.15
N ASP A 68 10.69 -13.84 6.00
CA ASP A 68 11.62 -14.73 6.70
C ASP A 68 11.59 -14.58 8.24
N ARG A 69 11.08 -13.46 8.75
CA ARG A 69 11.01 -13.17 10.19
C ARG A 69 9.90 -13.92 10.93
N GLY A 70 8.97 -14.51 10.19
CA GLY A 70 7.85 -15.31 10.69
C GLY A 70 6.67 -14.49 11.24
N LEU A 71 5.50 -15.13 11.35
CA LEU A 71 4.24 -14.48 11.71
C LEU A 71 4.27 -13.86 13.12
N ASP A 72 4.98 -14.46 14.07
CA ASP A 72 5.09 -13.90 15.42
C ASP A 72 5.87 -12.58 15.45
N TRP A 73 6.86 -12.43 14.57
CA TRP A 73 7.52 -11.14 14.37
C TRP A 73 6.52 -10.11 13.87
N TYR A 74 5.74 -10.45 12.84
CA TYR A 74 4.73 -9.55 12.28
C TYR A 74 3.68 -9.15 13.31
N ARG A 75 3.13 -10.13 14.05
CA ARG A 75 2.14 -9.91 15.11
C ARG A 75 2.66 -8.97 16.20
N GLY A 76 3.96 -8.97 16.46
CA GLY A 76 4.64 -8.05 17.38
C GLY A 76 4.45 -6.56 17.07
N HIS A 77 4.05 -6.20 15.85
CA HIS A 77 3.82 -4.81 15.45
C HIS A 77 2.44 -4.25 15.82
N PHE A 78 1.51 -5.09 16.28
CA PHE A 78 0.11 -4.71 16.49
C PHE A 78 -0.27 -4.63 17.98
N PRO A 79 -1.34 -3.93 18.36
CA PRO A 79 -1.73 -3.78 19.76
C PRO A 79 -2.07 -5.10 20.47
N LEU A 80 -2.04 -5.05 21.80
CA LEU A 80 -2.43 -6.18 22.65
C LEU A 80 -3.94 -6.43 22.57
N THR A 81 -4.34 -7.69 22.64
CA THR A 81 -5.73 -8.14 22.68
C THR A 81 -6.51 -7.53 23.85
N VAL A 82 -5.86 -7.31 24.99
CA VAL A 82 -6.46 -6.63 26.16
C VAL A 82 -6.87 -5.20 25.80
N GLY A 83 -6.04 -4.46 25.07
CA GLY A 83 -6.38 -3.11 24.59
C GLY A 83 -7.59 -3.15 23.64
N SER A 84 -7.62 -4.13 22.73
CA SER A 84 -8.76 -4.35 21.85
C SER A 84 -10.05 -4.70 22.61
N ALA A 85 -9.96 -5.49 23.69
CA ALA A 85 -11.10 -5.84 24.53
C ALA A 85 -11.67 -4.63 25.29
N LEU A 86 -10.79 -3.76 25.79
CA LEU A 86 -11.22 -2.51 26.46
C LEU A 86 -11.94 -1.56 25.50
N LEU A 87 -11.42 -1.40 24.27
CA LEU A 87 -12.09 -0.62 23.23
C LEU A 87 -13.45 -1.23 22.84
N LYS A 88 -13.53 -2.56 22.70
CA LYS A 88 -14.79 -3.25 22.44
C LYS A 88 -15.82 -2.98 23.54
N ARG A 89 -15.41 -3.03 24.81
CA ARG A 89 -16.30 -2.71 25.95
C ARG A 89 -16.78 -1.26 25.91
N ARG A 90 -15.90 -0.32 25.54
CA ARG A 90 -16.22 1.12 25.49
C ARG A 90 -17.18 1.48 24.36
N TYR A 91 -17.00 0.88 23.18
CA TYR A 91 -17.69 1.30 21.95
C TYR A 91 -18.70 0.27 21.43
N GLY A 92 -18.89 -0.85 22.12
CA GLY A 92 -19.80 -1.94 21.71
C GLY A 92 -19.35 -2.72 20.46
N THR A 93 -18.32 -2.27 19.76
CA THR A 93 -17.84 -2.81 18.48
C THR A 93 -16.39 -3.27 18.60
N ARG A 94 -16.04 -4.41 18.00
CA ARG A 94 -14.66 -4.92 18.02
C ARG A 94 -13.76 -4.01 17.17
N PRO A 95 -12.66 -3.46 17.72
CA PRO A 95 -11.72 -2.70 16.92
C PRO A 95 -11.00 -3.61 15.92
N GLN A 96 -10.64 -3.03 14.78
CA GLN A 96 -9.97 -3.67 13.67
C GLN A 96 -8.54 -3.16 13.57
N ALA A 97 -7.56 -4.05 13.54
CA ALA A 97 -6.17 -3.66 13.27
C ALA A 97 -5.90 -3.60 11.76
N PHE A 98 -4.96 -2.77 11.35
CA PHE A 98 -4.58 -2.66 9.94
C PHE A 98 -3.11 -2.30 9.75
N GLU A 99 -2.61 -2.47 8.53
CA GLU A 99 -1.32 -1.90 8.12
C GLU A 99 -1.36 -1.33 6.69
N SER A 100 -0.27 -0.71 6.26
CA SER A 100 -0.16 -0.16 4.89
C SER A 100 1.26 -0.26 4.34
N SER A 101 1.43 -1.17 3.39
CA SER A 101 2.69 -1.46 2.69
C SER A 101 2.43 -1.51 1.17
N PRO A 102 2.54 -0.36 0.46
CA PRO A 102 2.07 -0.23 -0.92
C PRO A 102 2.76 -1.09 -1.98
N TYR A 103 3.84 -1.78 -1.62
CA TYR A 103 4.54 -2.70 -2.52
C TYR A 103 3.85 -4.08 -2.57
N TYR A 104 2.99 -4.41 -1.60
CA TYR A 104 2.28 -5.70 -1.60
C TYR A 104 1.43 -5.90 -2.87
N LEU A 105 0.80 -4.86 -3.39
CA LEU A 105 0.02 -4.94 -4.63
C LEU A 105 0.84 -5.42 -5.84
N PHE A 106 2.13 -5.05 -5.90
CA PHE A 106 2.99 -5.35 -7.05
C PHE A 106 3.90 -6.57 -6.82
N HIS A 107 4.21 -6.91 -5.56
CA HIS A 107 5.15 -7.99 -5.23
C HIS A 107 4.59 -9.38 -5.60
N PRO A 108 5.31 -10.21 -6.38
CA PRO A 108 4.76 -11.42 -7.00
C PRO A 108 4.26 -12.48 -6.01
N LEU A 109 4.83 -12.52 -4.80
CA LEU A 109 4.46 -13.48 -3.76
C LEU A 109 3.60 -12.88 -2.63
N ALA A 110 3.33 -11.57 -2.63
CA ALA A 110 2.70 -10.95 -1.47
C ALA A 110 1.25 -11.42 -1.29
N GLY A 111 0.47 -11.51 -2.37
CA GLY A 111 -0.91 -12.02 -2.31
C GLY A 111 -1.00 -13.43 -1.72
N GLU A 112 -0.18 -14.36 -2.23
CA GLU A 112 -0.10 -15.75 -1.74
C GLU A 112 0.25 -15.83 -0.25
N ARG A 113 1.20 -14.99 0.20
CA ARG A 113 1.58 -14.94 1.62
C ARG A 113 0.50 -14.34 2.51
N ILE A 114 -0.18 -13.29 2.03
CA ILE A 114 -1.25 -12.63 2.77
C ILE A 114 -2.41 -13.59 2.99
N VAL A 115 -2.88 -14.30 1.95
CA VAL A 115 -4.03 -15.22 2.10
C VAL A 115 -3.70 -16.39 3.02
N ARG A 116 -2.45 -16.88 3.00
CA ARG A 116 -1.99 -17.93 3.91
C ARG A 116 -2.00 -17.50 5.37
N ASP A 117 -1.42 -16.34 5.66
CA ASP A 117 -1.16 -15.92 7.05
C ASP A 117 -2.34 -15.13 7.66
N LEU A 118 -3.19 -14.53 6.83
CA LEU A 118 -4.33 -13.69 7.22
C LEU A 118 -5.61 -14.11 6.46
N PRO A 119 -6.13 -15.33 6.70
CA PRO A 119 -7.36 -15.77 6.05
C PRO A 119 -8.53 -14.82 6.40
N GLY A 120 -9.29 -14.40 5.39
CA GLY A 120 -10.43 -13.49 5.57
C GLY A 120 -10.08 -12.00 5.60
N VAL A 121 -8.81 -11.63 5.42
CA VAL A 121 -8.38 -10.22 5.38
C VAL A 121 -9.00 -9.47 4.19
N LYS A 122 -9.33 -8.20 4.41
CA LYS A 122 -9.76 -7.28 3.34
C LYS A 122 -8.59 -6.47 2.80
N LEU A 123 -8.59 -6.18 1.49
CA LEU A 123 -7.57 -5.39 0.83
C LEU A 123 -8.15 -4.03 0.41
N ILE A 124 -7.35 -2.99 0.61
CA ILE A 124 -7.63 -1.64 0.14
C ILE A 124 -6.55 -1.24 -0.86
N VAL A 125 -6.96 -0.78 -2.03
CA VAL A 125 -6.09 -0.34 -3.12
C VAL A 125 -6.45 1.08 -3.50
N LEU A 126 -5.49 2.00 -3.45
CA LEU A 126 -5.64 3.34 -4.01
C LEU A 126 -4.99 3.39 -5.39
N VAL A 127 -5.75 3.84 -6.38
CA VAL A 127 -5.28 4.07 -7.75
C VAL A 127 -5.31 5.57 -8.06
N ARG A 128 -4.52 6.00 -9.02
CA ARG A 128 -4.48 7.39 -9.52
C ARG A 128 -3.98 7.36 -10.96
N ASP A 129 -4.09 8.47 -11.67
CA ASP A 129 -3.45 8.69 -12.98
C ASP A 129 -2.06 7.98 -13.03
N PRO A 130 -1.92 6.92 -13.85
CA PRO A 130 -0.73 6.09 -13.85
C PRO A 130 0.49 6.82 -14.41
N VAL A 131 0.31 7.81 -15.29
CA VAL A 131 1.37 8.69 -15.82
C VAL A 131 1.90 9.55 -14.69
N GLU A 132 0.99 10.25 -14.01
CA GLU A 132 1.35 11.08 -12.88
C GLU A 132 2.01 10.25 -11.78
N ARG A 133 1.49 9.04 -11.51
CA ARG A 133 2.06 8.11 -10.52
C ARG A 133 3.48 7.69 -10.88
N ALA A 134 3.73 7.27 -12.12
CA ALA A 134 5.06 6.87 -12.58
C ALA A 134 6.06 8.02 -12.37
N PHE A 135 5.71 9.22 -12.81
CA PHE A 135 6.55 10.41 -12.67
C PHE A 135 6.79 10.78 -11.20
N SER A 136 5.79 10.60 -10.33
CA SER A 136 5.98 10.81 -8.89
C SER A 136 6.77 9.70 -8.20
N ALA A 137 6.73 8.47 -8.72
CA ALA A 137 7.50 7.35 -8.19
C ALA A 137 8.99 7.53 -8.49
N HIS A 138 9.33 7.87 -9.73
CA HIS A 138 10.71 8.20 -10.14
C HIS A 138 11.31 9.30 -9.26
N ALA A 139 10.65 10.45 -9.14
CA ALA A 139 11.11 11.54 -8.27
C ALA A 139 11.24 11.12 -6.79
N HIS A 140 10.38 10.22 -6.31
CA HIS A 140 10.44 9.72 -4.94
C HIS A 140 11.63 8.79 -4.70
N GLU A 141 11.94 7.91 -5.66
CA GLU A 141 13.05 6.98 -5.56
C GLU A 141 14.40 7.69 -5.76
N LEU A 142 14.46 8.70 -6.65
CA LEU A 142 15.60 9.63 -6.75
C LEU A 142 15.87 10.33 -5.41
N ALA A 143 14.86 10.95 -4.80
CA ALA A 143 15.00 11.67 -3.54
C ALA A 143 15.43 10.75 -2.37
N ARG A 144 15.26 9.43 -2.50
CA ARG A 144 15.66 8.43 -1.50
C ARG A 144 17.00 7.77 -1.83
N GLY A 145 17.60 8.08 -2.99
CA GLY A 145 18.85 7.48 -3.48
C GLY A 145 18.70 6.04 -3.97
N PHE A 146 17.47 5.60 -4.29
CA PHE A 146 17.21 4.29 -4.90
C PHE A 146 17.14 4.34 -6.42
N GLU A 147 17.05 5.52 -7.02
CA GLU A 147 17.25 5.73 -8.46
C GLU A 147 18.44 6.67 -8.63
N THR A 148 19.24 6.42 -9.66
CA THR A 148 20.40 7.22 -10.05
C THR A 148 20.18 7.98 -11.35
N GLU A 149 19.28 7.48 -12.21
CA GLU A 149 18.92 8.13 -13.46
C GLU A 149 17.95 9.28 -13.21
N SER A 150 18.42 10.52 -13.39
CA SER A 150 17.66 11.73 -13.09
C SER A 150 16.68 12.13 -14.20
N ASN A 151 16.87 11.63 -15.42
CA ASN A 151 15.96 11.80 -16.53
C ASN A 151 14.85 10.73 -16.47
N PHE A 152 13.60 11.17 -16.31
CA PHE A 152 12.45 10.26 -16.22
C PHE A 152 12.22 9.43 -17.48
N GLU A 153 12.38 10.02 -18.66
CA GLU A 153 12.18 9.32 -19.95
C GLU A 153 13.20 8.18 -20.11
N TYR A 154 14.47 8.45 -19.83
CA TYR A 154 15.49 7.41 -19.89
C TYR A 154 15.31 6.37 -18.77
N ALA A 155 14.83 6.78 -17.59
CA ALA A 155 14.55 5.84 -16.49
C ALA A 155 13.44 4.83 -16.84
N ILE A 156 12.40 5.24 -17.58
CA ILE A 156 11.33 4.33 -18.04
C ILE A 156 11.79 3.45 -19.21
N GLU A 157 12.65 3.95 -20.11
CA GLU A 157 13.24 3.12 -21.17
C GLU A 157 14.11 1.98 -20.60
N LEU A 158 14.77 2.24 -19.47
CA LEU A 158 15.56 1.23 -18.77
C LEU A 158 14.71 0.23 -17.97
N GLU A 159 13.42 0.50 -17.74
CA GLU A 159 12.56 -0.29 -16.85
C GLU A 159 12.50 -1.76 -17.26
N ASP A 160 12.17 -2.05 -18.52
CA ASP A 160 12.03 -3.44 -18.99
C ASP A 160 13.32 -4.24 -18.80
N LYS A 161 14.47 -3.66 -19.13
CA LYS A 161 15.79 -4.27 -18.90
C LYS A 161 16.07 -4.48 -17.41
N ARG A 162 15.67 -3.54 -16.56
CA ARG A 162 15.88 -3.59 -15.10
C ARG A 162 14.95 -4.61 -14.42
N LEU A 163 13.79 -4.90 -15.01
CA LEU A 163 12.79 -5.84 -14.49
C LEU A 163 12.88 -7.24 -15.09
N ALA A 164 13.61 -7.43 -16.19
CA ALA A 164 13.80 -8.73 -16.83
C ALA A 164 14.28 -9.81 -15.83
N GLY A 165 13.53 -10.91 -15.73
CA GLY A 165 13.85 -12.03 -14.84
C GLY A 165 13.59 -11.77 -13.34
N ALA A 166 13.08 -10.59 -12.97
CA ALA A 166 12.99 -10.20 -11.57
C ALA A 166 11.91 -10.98 -10.80
N GLU A 167 10.75 -11.23 -11.41
CA GLU A 167 9.69 -12.03 -10.77
C GLU A 167 10.10 -13.50 -10.66
N GLU A 168 10.72 -14.06 -11.69
CA GLU A 168 11.25 -15.43 -11.71
C GLU A 168 12.27 -15.64 -10.60
N ARG A 169 13.20 -14.68 -10.45
CA ARG A 169 14.18 -14.70 -9.36
C ARG A 169 13.52 -14.61 -7.99
N LEU A 170 12.54 -13.71 -7.81
CA LEU A 170 11.80 -13.59 -6.55
C LEU A 170 11.02 -14.88 -6.23
N ARG A 171 10.55 -15.62 -7.23
CA ARG A 171 9.89 -16.93 -7.02
C ARG A 171 10.89 -18.05 -6.71
N ALA A 172 12.04 -18.06 -7.38
CA ALA A 172 13.10 -19.05 -7.16
C ALA A 172 13.80 -18.86 -5.80
N GLU A 173 13.96 -17.61 -5.36
CA GLU A 173 14.53 -17.24 -4.06
C GLU A 173 13.49 -16.44 -3.25
N PRO A 174 12.43 -17.07 -2.67
CA PRO A 174 11.29 -16.36 -2.08
C PRO A 174 11.65 -15.30 -1.04
N TYR A 175 12.69 -15.49 -0.25
CA TYR A 175 13.10 -14.55 0.79
C TYR A 175 14.09 -13.48 0.33
N SER A 176 14.46 -13.49 -0.96
CA SER A 176 15.37 -12.51 -1.55
C SER A 176 14.69 -11.16 -1.78
N LEU A 177 15.51 -10.11 -1.87
CA LEU A 177 15.06 -8.79 -2.29
C LEU A 177 15.58 -8.51 -3.70
N HIS A 178 14.74 -7.92 -4.55
CA HIS A 178 15.15 -7.45 -5.86
C HIS A 178 15.05 -5.93 -5.93
N HIS A 179 16.21 -5.27 -6.08
CA HIS A 179 16.29 -3.81 -6.03
C HIS A 179 15.42 -3.14 -7.11
N SER A 180 15.64 -3.48 -8.39
CA SER A 180 14.89 -2.86 -9.49
C SER A 180 13.40 -3.13 -9.44
N HIS A 181 12.96 -4.37 -9.21
CA HIS A 181 11.55 -4.67 -8.99
C HIS A 181 10.90 -3.81 -7.89
N ARG A 182 11.64 -3.54 -6.81
CA ARG A 182 11.16 -2.70 -5.71
C ARG A 182 11.17 -1.21 -6.02
N HIS A 183 12.15 -0.70 -6.76
CA HIS A 183 12.46 0.73 -6.84
C HIS A 183 12.40 1.33 -8.25
N HIS A 184 12.48 0.53 -9.31
CA HIS A 184 12.54 0.97 -10.71
C HIS A 184 11.32 0.57 -11.54
N ALA A 185 10.32 -0.08 -10.94
CA ALA A 185 9.08 -0.41 -11.63
C ALA A 185 8.16 0.83 -11.67
N TYR A 186 8.37 1.70 -12.66
CA TYR A 186 7.60 2.92 -12.87
C TYR A 186 6.31 2.59 -13.59
N LEU A 187 6.34 2.22 -14.87
CA LEU A 187 5.17 1.95 -15.70
C LEU A 187 4.45 0.67 -15.28
N ALA A 188 5.18 -0.41 -14.97
CA ALA A 188 4.59 -1.70 -14.61
C ALA A 188 3.65 -1.60 -13.40
N ARG A 189 3.99 -0.76 -12.41
CA ARG A 189 3.12 -0.50 -11.25
C ARG A 189 1.85 0.29 -11.57
N GLY A 190 1.81 0.97 -12.71
CA GLY A 190 0.64 1.71 -13.21
C GLY A 190 -0.40 0.82 -13.88
N ARG A 191 -0.05 -0.43 -14.22
CA ARG A 191 -0.98 -1.43 -14.76
C ARG A 191 -1.77 -2.05 -13.61
N TYR A 192 -2.70 -1.27 -13.04
CA TYR A 192 -3.39 -1.66 -11.81
C TYR A 192 -4.31 -2.86 -12.00
N ALA A 193 -4.99 -2.96 -13.13
CA ALA A 193 -5.89 -4.07 -13.46
C ALA A 193 -5.15 -5.41 -13.40
N GLU A 194 -3.97 -5.53 -14.04
CA GLU A 194 -3.14 -6.74 -13.98
C GLU A 194 -2.77 -7.15 -12.54
N GLN A 195 -2.51 -6.18 -11.67
CA GLN A 195 -2.21 -6.45 -10.26
C GLN A 195 -3.45 -6.93 -9.49
N LEU A 196 -4.63 -6.36 -9.80
CA LEU A 196 -5.91 -6.74 -9.20
C LEU A 196 -6.36 -8.12 -9.68
N ASP A 197 -6.19 -8.44 -10.96
CA ASP A 197 -6.51 -9.74 -11.55
C ASP A 197 -5.68 -10.89 -10.94
N ARG A 198 -4.45 -10.59 -10.49
CA ARG A 198 -3.64 -11.55 -9.71
C ARG A 198 -4.16 -11.78 -8.28
N LEU A 199 -4.81 -10.77 -7.69
CA LEU A 199 -5.32 -10.84 -6.32
C LEU A 199 -6.75 -11.38 -6.25
N GLU A 200 -7.61 -11.07 -7.22
CA GLU A 200 -9.02 -11.45 -7.19
C GLU A 200 -9.25 -12.96 -6.97
N PRO A 201 -8.54 -13.89 -7.64
CA PRO A 201 -8.72 -15.32 -7.39
C PRO A 201 -8.31 -15.76 -5.98
N LEU A 202 -7.41 -15.04 -5.32
CA LEU A 202 -6.92 -15.36 -3.97
C LEU A 202 -7.86 -14.82 -2.88
N PHE A 203 -8.42 -13.62 -3.11
CA PHE A 203 -9.18 -12.89 -2.09
C PHE A 203 -10.68 -12.89 -2.37
N GLY A 204 -11.14 -13.07 -3.60
CA GLY A 204 -12.51 -12.80 -3.97
C GLY A 204 -12.78 -11.30 -4.07
N ARG A 205 -13.69 -10.95 -4.98
CA ARG A 205 -14.01 -9.57 -5.34
C ARG A 205 -14.53 -8.74 -4.17
N ASP A 206 -15.33 -9.34 -3.32
CA ASP A 206 -15.98 -8.74 -2.15
C ASP A 206 -15.01 -8.33 -1.03
N ARG A 207 -13.76 -8.82 -1.08
CA ARG A 207 -12.70 -8.48 -0.11
C ARG A 207 -11.66 -7.52 -0.66
N ILE A 208 -11.84 -6.97 -1.86
CA ILE A 208 -10.95 -5.95 -2.44
C ILE A 208 -11.74 -4.67 -2.69
N HIS A 209 -11.32 -3.58 -2.05
CA HIS A 209 -11.90 -2.26 -2.24
C HIS A 209 -10.90 -1.33 -2.93
N VAL A 210 -11.27 -0.85 -4.12
CA VAL A 210 -10.43 0.04 -4.94
C VAL A 210 -10.96 1.46 -4.83
N ILE A 211 -10.05 2.39 -4.53
CA ILE A 211 -10.32 3.79 -4.29
C ILE A 211 -9.59 4.61 -5.35
N ASP A 212 -10.35 5.41 -6.10
CA ASP A 212 -9.79 6.49 -6.89
C ASP A 212 -9.22 7.57 -5.97
N SER A 213 -7.91 7.80 -6.04
CA SER A 213 -7.20 8.73 -5.18
C SER A 213 -7.58 10.18 -5.44
N HIS A 214 -7.95 10.58 -6.65
CA HIS A 214 -8.40 11.95 -6.90
C HIS A 214 -9.73 12.18 -6.19
N ARG A 215 -10.67 11.23 -6.31
CA ARG A 215 -11.96 11.27 -5.60
C ARG A 215 -11.77 11.27 -4.08
N PHE A 216 -10.78 10.53 -3.56
CA PHE A 216 -10.43 10.59 -2.14
C PHE A 216 -9.97 11.99 -1.70
N PHE A 217 -9.31 12.77 -2.55
CA PHE A 217 -8.87 14.12 -2.20
C PHE A 217 -9.92 15.20 -2.50
N SER A 218 -10.81 14.99 -3.46
CA SER A 218 -11.86 15.96 -3.82
C SER A 218 -13.18 15.74 -3.07
N GLN A 219 -13.48 14.52 -2.66
CA GLN A 219 -14.69 14.12 -1.91
C GLN A 219 -14.33 13.17 -0.76
N PRO A 220 -13.44 13.57 0.17
CA PRO A 220 -12.87 12.66 1.17
C PRO A 220 -13.91 12.02 2.08
N GLU A 221 -14.93 12.76 2.54
CA GLU A 221 -15.95 12.27 3.45
C GLU A 221 -16.76 11.13 2.81
N ARG A 222 -17.15 11.31 1.55
CA ARG A 222 -17.93 10.31 0.80
C ARG A 222 -17.13 9.04 0.54
N VAL A 223 -15.84 9.17 0.23
CA VAL A 223 -14.95 8.01 0.03
C VAL A 223 -14.68 7.29 1.36
N TYR A 224 -14.47 8.06 2.42
CA TYR A 224 -14.23 7.51 3.76
C TYR A 224 -15.43 6.73 4.29
N GLU A 225 -16.64 7.25 4.09
CA GLU A 225 -17.88 6.58 4.46
C GLU A 225 -18.06 5.22 3.76
N ARG A 226 -17.90 5.18 2.43
CA ARG A 226 -17.93 3.90 1.67
C ARG A 226 -16.86 2.92 2.14
N LEU A 227 -15.69 3.42 2.50
CA LEU A 227 -14.63 2.57 3.05
C LEU A 227 -15.01 2.02 4.43
N LEU A 228 -15.62 2.81 5.32
CA LEU A 228 -16.08 2.34 6.62
C LEU A 228 -17.20 1.30 6.48
N GLU A 229 -18.13 1.48 5.54
CA GLU A 229 -19.15 0.49 5.16
C GLU A 229 -18.51 -0.81 4.67
N PHE A 230 -17.56 -0.71 3.74
CA PHE A 230 -16.79 -1.87 3.27
C PHE A 230 -16.08 -2.58 4.42
N LEU A 231 -15.53 -1.86 5.40
CA LEU A 231 -14.88 -2.44 6.58
C LEU A 231 -15.88 -2.96 7.63
N GLY A 232 -17.15 -2.57 7.57
CA GLY A 232 -18.17 -2.88 8.57
C GLY A 232 -17.90 -2.21 9.92
N VAL A 233 -17.41 -0.97 9.91
CA VAL A 233 -17.09 -0.18 11.11
C VAL A 233 -18.00 1.05 11.14
N PRO A 234 -18.63 1.38 12.28
CA PRO A 234 -19.49 2.55 12.37
C PRO A 234 -18.69 3.83 12.20
N ARG A 235 -19.31 4.85 11.60
CA ARG A 235 -18.77 6.22 11.59
C ARG A 235 -18.91 6.81 13.00
N MET A 236 -17.80 7.27 13.56
CA MET A 236 -17.76 7.87 14.90
C MET A 236 -17.46 9.37 14.84
N ASP A 237 -16.46 9.75 14.04
CA ASP A 237 -15.97 11.13 13.89
C ASP A 237 -15.50 11.37 12.45
N ASP A 238 -15.38 12.65 12.07
CA ASP A 238 -14.77 13.06 10.81
C ASP A 238 -13.27 13.29 10.98
N PRO A 239 -12.41 12.48 10.33
CA PRO A 239 -10.97 12.66 10.44
C PRO A 239 -10.53 13.90 9.65
N VAL A 240 -9.40 14.48 10.05
CA VAL A 240 -8.75 15.50 9.22
C VAL A 240 -8.11 14.83 8.01
N PHE A 241 -8.54 15.24 6.81
CA PHE A 241 -8.04 14.74 5.53
C PHE A 241 -6.88 15.59 5.01
N GLU A 242 -5.66 15.30 5.47
CA GLU A 242 -4.47 16.02 4.98
C GLU A 242 -3.84 15.33 3.76
N ARG A 243 -3.52 16.12 2.74
CA ARG A 243 -2.72 15.64 1.59
C ARG A 243 -1.25 15.56 1.99
N HIS A 244 -0.71 14.35 2.00
CA HIS A 244 0.69 14.11 2.33
C HIS A 244 1.49 13.66 1.12
N ASN A 245 2.75 14.08 1.04
CA ASN A 245 3.70 13.78 -0.04
C ASN A 245 3.35 14.39 -1.41
N GLY A 246 2.50 15.42 -1.46
CA GLY A 246 2.20 16.20 -2.66
C GLY A 246 3.14 17.40 -2.82
N ARG A 247 4.43 17.15 -3.03
CA ARG A 247 5.39 18.24 -3.32
C ARG A 247 5.25 18.70 -4.77
N PRO A 248 5.20 20.01 -5.04
CA PRO A 248 5.30 20.53 -6.40
C PRO A 248 6.64 20.12 -7.02
N ARG A 249 6.65 19.86 -8.32
CA ARG A 249 7.84 19.45 -9.07
C ARG A 249 8.40 20.65 -9.82
N PRO A 250 9.72 20.89 -9.80
CA PRO A 250 10.34 22.05 -10.43
C PRO A 250 10.35 21.94 -11.96
N HIS A 251 10.40 20.73 -12.52
CA HIS A 251 10.38 20.49 -13.96
C HIS A 251 9.14 19.65 -14.32
N PRO A 252 8.24 20.16 -15.18
CA PRO A 252 7.13 19.38 -15.70
C PRO A 252 7.63 18.35 -16.71
N MET A 253 6.83 17.30 -16.93
CA MET A 253 7.06 16.32 -17.99
C MET A 253 6.84 16.99 -19.36
N PRO A 254 7.66 16.71 -20.39
CA PRO A 254 7.36 17.14 -21.75
C PRO A 254 5.99 16.62 -22.20
N GLU A 255 5.20 17.47 -22.89
CA GLU A 255 3.82 17.10 -23.27
C GLU A 255 3.77 15.92 -24.25
N THR A 256 4.75 15.80 -25.14
CA THR A 256 4.87 14.67 -26.07
C THR A 256 5.05 13.35 -25.33
N LEU A 257 5.90 13.33 -24.30
CA LEU A 257 6.10 12.16 -23.44
C LEU A 257 4.83 11.87 -22.64
N ARG A 258 4.17 12.91 -22.11
CA ARG A 258 2.91 12.77 -21.39
C ARG A 258 1.84 12.10 -22.25
N GLN A 259 1.67 12.56 -23.49
CA GLN A 259 0.70 11.97 -24.43
C GLN A 259 1.04 10.52 -24.75
N SER A 260 2.30 10.21 -25.07
CA SER A 260 2.75 8.84 -25.32
C SER A 260 2.45 7.89 -24.14
N LEU A 261 2.63 8.37 -22.90
CA LEU A 261 2.29 7.59 -21.71
C LEU A 261 0.78 7.48 -21.48
N LEU A 262 -0.02 8.49 -21.80
CA LEU A 262 -1.48 8.40 -21.74
C LEU A 262 -2.03 7.34 -22.70
N ASP A 263 -1.48 7.30 -23.92
CA ASP A 263 -1.80 6.31 -24.95
C ASP A 263 -1.37 4.91 -24.48
N HIS A 264 -0.17 4.78 -23.92
CA HIS A 264 0.30 3.53 -23.31
C HIS A 264 -0.66 2.99 -22.23
N PHE A 265 -1.23 3.88 -21.40
CA PHE A 265 -2.09 3.49 -20.29
C PHE A 265 -3.57 3.29 -20.66
N GLU A 266 -4.00 3.64 -21.87
CA GLU A 266 -5.42 3.62 -22.25
C GLU A 266 -6.07 2.24 -22.07
N VAL A 267 -5.39 1.19 -22.52
CA VAL A 267 -5.88 -0.19 -22.39
C VAL A 267 -5.99 -0.61 -20.92
N TYR A 268 -4.99 -0.28 -20.10
CA TYR A 268 -4.98 -0.66 -18.68
C TYR A 268 -6.00 0.13 -17.85
N ASP A 269 -6.25 1.39 -18.21
CA ASP A 269 -7.26 2.22 -17.56
C ASP A 269 -8.67 1.74 -17.90
N THR A 270 -8.90 1.30 -19.14
CA THR A 270 -10.16 0.68 -19.55
C THR A 270 -10.42 -0.61 -18.76
N GLN A 271 -9.39 -1.44 -18.59
CA GLN A 271 -9.47 -2.67 -17.78
C GLN A 271 -9.70 -2.37 -16.28
N LEU A 272 -9.40 -1.16 -15.81
CA LEU A 272 -9.61 -0.76 -14.42
C LEU A 272 -11.06 -0.33 -14.14
N VAL A 273 -11.84 0.06 -15.15
CA VAL A 273 -13.23 0.56 -14.99
C VAL A 273 -14.09 -0.38 -14.13
N PRO A 274 -14.09 -1.72 -14.32
CA PRO A 274 -14.91 -2.62 -13.49
C PRO A 274 -14.56 -2.55 -12.00
N TRP A 275 -13.36 -2.09 -11.63
CA TRP A 275 -12.90 -1.93 -10.26
C TRP A 275 -13.34 -0.61 -9.59
N LEU A 276 -13.87 0.34 -10.35
CA LEU A 276 -14.19 1.68 -9.89
C LEU A 276 -15.69 1.98 -9.95
N ASP A 277 -16.11 3.00 -9.20
CA ASP A 277 -17.47 3.56 -9.28
C ASP A 277 -17.62 4.45 -10.54
N GLY A 278 -17.44 3.89 -11.73
CA GLY A 278 -17.40 4.60 -13.02
C GLY A 278 -15.99 4.88 -13.54
N ASP A 279 -15.87 5.78 -14.51
CA ASP A 279 -14.59 6.01 -15.20
C ASP A 279 -13.49 6.56 -14.27
N PRO A 280 -12.22 6.18 -14.50
CA PRO A 280 -11.09 6.74 -13.76
C PRO A 280 -11.10 8.27 -13.85
N SER A 281 -10.87 8.97 -12.74
CA SER A 281 -11.03 10.44 -12.69
C SER A 281 -10.09 11.23 -13.61
N TRP A 282 -9.13 10.56 -14.24
CA TRP A 282 -8.11 11.13 -15.11
C TRP A 282 -8.38 10.84 -16.59
N ARG A 283 -9.51 10.19 -16.89
CA ARG A 283 -10.04 9.99 -18.23
C ARG A 283 -11.19 10.94 -18.51
#